data_AF-A0A2D5UTJ4-F1
#
_entry.id   AF-A0A2D5UTJ4-F1
#
_cell.length_a   1.000
_cell.length_b   1.000
_cell.length_c   1.000
_cell.angle_alpha   90.00
_cell.angle_beta   90.00
_cell.angle_gamma   90.00
#
_symmetry.space_group_name_H-M   'P 1'
#
loop_
_entity.id
_entity.type
_entity.pdbx_description
1 polymer ?
#
loop_
_entity_poly.entity_id
_entity_poly.type
_entity_poly.pdbx_seq_one_letter_code
_entity_poly.pdbx_strand_id
1 'polypeptide(L)' 'MKALVEYLRADLERINEYLNSLSASDLDRELDEPEFQSLPTVGVRLVSILDDTLQHAGQSAYLQGLLKGKGWQSF' A
#
# COMPACT_ATOMS: atom_id res chain seq x y z
N MET A 1 12.84 13.03 7.59
CA MET A 1 12.67 11.66 8.12
C MET A 1 11.47 11.56 9.05
N LYS A 2 11.40 12.31 10.16
CA LYS A 2 10.28 12.25 11.14
C LYS A 2 8.91 12.49 10.50
N ALA A 3 8.77 13.56 9.70
CA ALA A 3 7.53 13.88 9.00
C ALA A 3 7.04 12.76 8.05
N LEU A 4 7.93 12.05 7.37
CA LEU A 4 7.55 10.94 6.47
C LEU A 4 7.02 9.73 7.26
N VAL A 5 7.63 9.43 8.41
CA VAL A 5 7.18 8.34 9.28
C VAL A 5 5.85 8.68 9.95
N GLU A 6 5.66 9.93 10.35
CA GLU A 6 4.39 10.42 10.90
C GLU A 6 3.29 10.41 9.86
N TYR A 7 3.60 10.83 8.63
CA TYR A 7 2.68 10.76 7.49
C TYR A 7 2.25 9.31 7.19
N LEU A 8 3.20 8.38 7.10
CA LEU A 8 2.89 6.95 6.91
C LEU A 8 1.99 6.41 8.03
N ARG A 9 2.19 6.81 9.28
CA ARG A 9 1.32 6.37 10.40
C ARG A 9 -0.09 6.92 10.25
N ALA A 10 -0.24 8.19 9.92
CA ALA A 10 -1.55 8.82 9.71
C ALA A 10 -2.29 8.14 8.54
N ASP A 11 -1.59 7.85 7.44
CA ASP A 11 -2.17 7.13 6.31
C ASP A 11 -2.59 5.70 6.68
N LEU A 12 -1.78 4.98 7.46
CA LEU A 12 -2.11 3.64 7.94
C LEU A 12 -3.34 3.63 8.86
N GLU A 13 -3.49 4.62 9.73
CA GLU A 13 -4.69 4.80 10.55
C GLU A 13 -5.92 4.99 9.65
N ARG A 14 -5.81 5.89 8.65
CA ARG A 14 -6.88 6.15 7.69
C ARG A 14 -7.26 4.92 6.84
N ILE A 15 -6.27 4.16 6.39
CA ILE A 15 -6.47 2.93 5.61
C ILE A 15 -7.19 1.89 6.48
N ASN A 16 -6.79 1.72 7.73
CA ASN A 16 -7.45 0.78 8.63
C ASN A 16 -8.91 1.16 8.90
N GLU A 17 -9.21 2.44 9.12
CA GLU A 17 -10.59 2.92 9.23
C GLU A 17 -11.40 2.59 7.97
N TYR A 18 -10.82 2.85 6.79
CA TYR A 18 -11.47 2.58 5.52
C TYR A 18 -11.76 1.08 5.35
N LEU A 19 -10.75 0.22 5.53
CA LEU A 19 -10.89 -1.23 5.40
C LEU A 19 -11.94 -1.80 6.36
N ASN A 20 -12.00 -1.32 7.60
CA ASN A 20 -13.00 -1.75 8.58
C ASN A 20 -14.43 -1.28 8.26
N SER A 21 -14.58 -0.26 7.41
CA SER A 21 -15.89 0.23 6.98
C SER A 21 -16.48 -0.51 5.77
N LEU A 22 -15.67 -1.29 5.05
CA LEU A 22 -16.08 -1.96 3.82
C LEU A 22 -16.86 -3.24 4.08
N SER A 23 -17.96 -3.40 3.35
CA SER A 23 -18.62 -4.69 3.13
C SER A 23 -18.04 -5.42 1.92
N ALA A 24 -18.35 -6.71 1.77
CA ALA A 24 -17.93 -7.46 0.59
C ALA A 24 -18.50 -6.87 -0.71
N SER A 25 -19.74 -6.37 -0.71
CA SER A 25 -20.36 -5.74 -1.89
C SER A 25 -19.70 -4.41 -2.26
N ASP A 26 -19.06 -3.72 -1.31
CA ASP A 26 -18.34 -2.48 -1.63
C ASP A 26 -17.11 -2.72 -2.51
N LEU A 27 -16.59 -3.95 -2.54
CA LEU A 27 -15.44 -4.32 -3.37
C LEU A 27 -15.77 -4.30 -4.87
N ASP A 28 -17.04 -4.43 -5.24
CA ASP A 28 -17.52 -4.39 -6.63
C ASP A 28 -17.84 -2.98 -7.12
N ARG A 29 -17.80 -1.97 -6.22
CA ARG A 29 -18.07 -0.58 -6.58
C ARG A 29 -16.98 -0.04 -7.50
N GLU A 30 -17.36 0.41 -8.68
CA GLU A 30 -16.46 1.11 -9.61
C GLU A 30 -15.99 2.44 -9.04
N LEU A 31 -14.73 2.77 -9.29
CA LEU A 31 -14.10 4.02 -8.93
C LEU A 31 -14.16 4.99 -10.12
N ASP A 32 -14.34 6.28 -9.82
CA ASP A 32 -14.30 7.35 -10.81
C ASP A 32 -12.85 7.69 -11.15
N GLU A 33 -12.23 6.81 -11.93
CA GLU A 33 -10.85 6.90 -12.42
C GLU A 33 -10.88 6.80 -13.94
N PRO A 34 -11.36 7.87 -14.64
CA PRO A 34 -11.66 7.85 -16.06
C PRO A 34 -10.42 7.67 -16.97
N GLU A 35 -9.22 7.74 -16.41
CA GLU A 35 -7.98 7.39 -17.09
C GLU A 35 -7.87 5.90 -17.46
N PHE A 36 -8.68 5.02 -16.84
CA PHE A 36 -8.71 3.59 -17.17
C PHE A 36 -9.90 3.26 -18.08
N GLN A 37 -9.62 2.57 -19.19
CA GLN A 37 -10.66 2.15 -20.15
C GLN A 37 -11.68 1.17 -19.54
N SER A 38 -11.25 0.38 -18.56
CA SER A 38 -12.13 -0.37 -17.67
C SER A 38 -11.97 0.22 -16.29
N LEU A 39 -13.05 0.82 -15.77
CA LEU A 39 -13.02 1.46 -14.46
C LEU A 39 -12.68 0.40 -13.41
N PRO A 40 -11.63 0.62 -12.60
CA PRO A 40 -11.27 -0.31 -11.55
C PRO A 40 -12.33 -0.29 -10.46
N THR A 41 -12.57 -1.45 -9.86
CA THR A 41 -13.38 -1.52 -8.64
C THR A 41 -12.54 -1.19 -7.41
N VAL A 42 -13.19 -0.93 -6.28
CA VAL A 42 -12.52 -0.82 -4.97
C VAL A 42 -11.61 -2.03 -4.72
N GLY A 43 -12.06 -3.25 -5.00
CA GLY A 43 -11.26 -4.46 -4.84
C GLY A 43 -9.98 -4.45 -5.69
N VAL A 44 -10.08 -4.06 -6.96
CA VAL A 44 -8.92 -3.92 -7.86
C VAL A 44 -7.93 -2.89 -7.33
N ARG A 45 -8.43 -1.77 -6.81
CA ARG A 45 -7.58 -0.69 -6.27
C ARG A 45 -6.86 -1.10 -4.99
N LEU A 46 -7.53 -1.83 -4.09
CA LEU A 46 -6.90 -2.36 -2.87
C LEU A 46 -5.75 -3.34 -3.18
N VAL A 47 -5.94 -4.24 -4.16
CA VAL A 47 -4.87 -5.14 -4.60
C VAL A 47 -3.72 -4.36 -5.24
N SER A 48 -4.04 -3.37 -6.07
CA SER A 48 -3.03 -2.50 -6.71
C SER A 48 -2.16 -1.76 -5.67
N ILE A 49 -2.78 -1.22 -4.62
CA ILE A 49 -2.08 -0.54 -3.52
C ILE A 49 -1.19 -1.51 -2.73
N LEU A 50 -1.69 -2.73 -2.47
CA LEU A 50 -0.91 -3.76 -1.79
C LEU A 50 0.32 -4.16 -2.61
N ASP A 51 0.15 -4.36 -3.92
CA ASP A 51 1.25 -4.69 -4.82
C ASP A 51 2.33 -3.59 -4.83
N ASP A 52 1.94 -2.33 -5.00
CA ASP A 52 2.85 -1.18 -4.95
C ASP A 52 3.62 -1.10 -3.62
N THR A 53 2.91 -1.30 -2.50
CA THR A 53 3.52 -1.32 -1.16
C THR A 53 4.57 -2.41 -1.02
N LEU A 54 4.30 -3.61 -1.53
CA LEU A 54 5.25 -4.74 -1.50
C LEU A 54 6.48 -4.45 -2.36
N GLN A 55 6.30 -3.85 -3.54
CA GLN A 55 7.41 -3.46 -4.41
C GLN A 55 8.32 -2.44 -3.70
N HIS A 56 7.75 -1.40 -3.11
CA HIS A 56 8.51 -0.38 -2.38
C HIS A 56 9.19 -0.91 -1.10
N ALA A 57 8.54 -1.83 -0.38
CA ALA A 57 9.15 -2.52 0.76
C ALA A 57 10.37 -3.34 0.32
N GLY A 58 10.25 -4.06 -0.81
CA GLY A 58 11.35 -4.82 -1.41
C GLY A 58 12.52 -3.93 -1.82
N GLN A 59 12.25 -2.80 -2.49
CA GLN A 59 13.27 -1.82 -2.87
C GLN A 59 14.01 -1.26 -1.63
N SER A 60 13.26 -0.93 -0.58
CA SER A 60 13.83 -0.42 0.68
C SER A 60 14.71 -1.47 1.37
N ALA A 61 14.25 -2.72 1.41
CA ALA A 61 15.01 -3.84 1.95
C ALA A 61 16.29 -4.11 1.14
N TYR A 62 16.21 -4.03 -0.19
CA TYR A 62 17.37 -4.17 -1.06
C TYR A 62 18.44 -3.10 -0.77
N LEU A 63 18.03 -1.83 -0.67
CA LEU A 63 18.94 -0.73 -0.31
C LEU A 63 19.56 -0.92 1.08
N GLN A 64 18.78 -1.34 2.08
CA GLN A 64 19.30 -1.66 3.41
C GLN A 64 20.35 -2.78 3.34
N GLY A 65 20.12 -3.81 2.52
CA GLY A 65 21.09 -4.89 2.28
C GLY A 65 22.39 -4.42 1.65
N LEU A 66 22.33 -3.48 0.70
CA LEU A 66 23.52 -2.87 0.11
C LEU A 66 24.31 -2.02 1.13
N LEU A 67 23.63 -1.31 2.02
CA LEU A 67 24.26 -0.43 3.01
C LEU A 67 24.83 -1.19 4.21
N LYS A 68 24.14 -2.23 4.68
CA LYS A 68 24.45 -2.93 5.94
C LYS A 68 25.08 -4.32 5.73
N GLY A 69 25.06 -4.86 4.52
CA GLY A 69 25.57 -6.19 4.21
C GLY A 69 24.63 -7.33 4.62
N LYS A 70 25.06 -8.57 4.42
CA LYS A 70 24.28 -9.77 4.76
C LYS A 70 23.99 -9.83 6.28
N GLY A 71 22.80 -10.30 6.64
CA GLY A 71 22.38 -10.45 8.05
C GLY A 71 21.78 -9.20 8.69
N TRP A 72 21.57 -8.13 7.92
CA TRP A 72 20.96 -6.88 8.42
C TRP A 72 19.49 -7.04 8.85
N GLN A 73 18.78 -7.99 8.24
CA GLN A 73 17.40 -8.32 8.57
C GLN A 73 17.40 -9.65 9.33
N SER A 74 16.97 -9.60 10.58
CA SER A 74 16.70 -10.79 11.38
C SER A 74 15.29 -11.28 11.04
N PHE A 75 15.20 -12.24 10.13
CA PHE A 75 14.02 -13.10 10.02
C PHE A 75 14.23 -14.33 10.90
#